data_AF-A0A2G7GIU7-F1
#
_entry.id   AF-A0A2G7GIU7-F1
#
_cell.length_a   1.000
_cell.length_b   1.000
_cell.length_c   1.000
_cell.angle_alpha   90.00
_cell.angle_beta   90.00
_cell.angle_gamma   90.00
#
_symmetry.space_group_name_H-M   'P 1'
#
loop_
_entity.id
_entity.type
_entity.pdbx_description
1 polymer ?
#
loop_
_entity_poly.entity_id
_entity_poly.type
_entity_poly.pdbx_seq_one_letter_code
_entity_poly.pdbx_strand_id
1 'polypeptide(L)'
;MKSATYDVIQVTKLLHNCLSRQIPHTSLSWLAEKRNQIAQGATQRVFYTTFSAVPRYLGKKSLALSAEDLLAAQTIRPGWNPQHWSVDQAGRALVVLSLPHADVEKYLWILEQVFTTADVRELVALYQSLPLLPHPEKHCARAAEGVRSNMTTVFDAVALRNPYPAEYFDDLAWNQMILKAVFVESPLYLIQGSDRRANPELARMLLDYVRERWAAKRSVTPELWRFVGYSAKELQVLAEVLETDDIVQQEAAALACAHSPLPQAQELLARYPNLQAAIHHGDLTWSSFSCDRLGADVR
;
A
#
# COMPACT_ATOMS: atom_id res chain seq x y z
N MET A 1 -7.10 -6.53 -19.80
CA MET A 1 -6.45 -7.30 -18.72
C MET A 1 -7.53 -8.11 -18.02
N LYS A 2 -7.46 -9.44 -18.05
CA LYS A 2 -8.45 -10.32 -17.39
C LYS A 2 -8.41 -10.02 -15.89
N SER A 3 -9.56 -9.66 -15.31
CA SER A 3 -9.73 -9.56 -13.86
C SER A 3 -9.26 -10.88 -13.25
N ALA A 4 -8.15 -10.85 -12.52
CA ALA A 4 -7.68 -12.01 -11.81
C ALA A 4 -8.67 -12.24 -10.67
N THR A 5 -9.65 -13.11 -10.89
CA THR A 5 -10.43 -13.71 -9.81
C THR A 5 -9.47 -14.62 -9.05
N TYR A 6 -8.65 -14.03 -8.17
CA TYR A 6 -7.82 -14.80 -7.25
C TYR A 6 -8.76 -15.61 -6.35
N ASP A 7 -8.31 -16.79 -5.97
CA ASP A 7 -9.18 -17.75 -5.31
C ASP A 7 -9.43 -17.31 -3.86
N VAL A 8 -10.58 -16.66 -3.62
CA VAL A 8 -11.07 -16.28 -2.28
C VAL A 8 -11.04 -17.47 -1.33
N ILE A 9 -11.16 -18.71 -1.84
CA ILE A 9 -11.03 -19.94 -1.06
C ILE A 9 -9.60 -20.12 -0.56
N GLN A 10 -8.59 -19.89 -1.40
CA GLN A 10 -7.18 -19.98 -1.01
C GLN A 10 -6.80 -18.89 -0.01
N VAL A 11 -7.22 -17.63 -0.25
CA VAL A 11 -7.03 -16.52 0.72
C VAL A 11 -7.64 -16.87 2.07
N THR A 12 -8.89 -17.35 2.05
CA THR A 12 -9.60 -17.80 3.24
C THR A 12 -8.86 -18.91 3.97
N LYS A 13 -8.38 -19.92 3.23
CA LYS A 13 -7.65 -21.07 3.79
C LYS A 13 -6.34 -20.63 4.44
N LEU A 14 -5.58 -19.74 3.78
CA LEU A 14 -4.33 -19.22 4.32
C LEU A 14 -4.57 -18.47 5.64
N LEU A 15 -5.47 -17.49 5.65
CA LEU A 15 -5.77 -16.70 6.85
C LEU A 15 -6.33 -17.57 7.99
N HIS A 16 -7.20 -18.54 7.66
CA HIS A 16 -7.73 -19.48 8.64
C HIS A 16 -6.60 -20.33 9.27
N ASN A 17 -5.69 -20.88 8.46
CA ASN A 17 -4.56 -21.65 8.94
C ASN A 17 -3.65 -20.80 9.84
N CYS A 18 -3.36 -19.56 9.45
CA CYS A 18 -2.56 -18.63 10.26
C CYS A 18 -3.19 -18.35 11.62
N LEU A 19 -4.51 -18.09 11.65
CA LEU A 19 -5.25 -17.87 12.89
C LEU A 19 -5.28 -19.13 13.76
N SER A 20 -5.52 -20.31 13.17
CA SER A 20 -5.67 -21.57 13.93
C SER A 20 -4.44 -21.93 14.77
N ARG A 21 -3.25 -21.48 14.37
CA ARG A 21 -2.00 -21.68 15.11
C ARG A 21 -1.84 -20.76 16.33
N GLN A 22 -2.70 -19.73 16.45
CA GLN A 22 -2.42 -18.57 17.31
C GLN A 22 -3.58 -18.15 18.21
N ILE A 23 -4.81 -18.56 17.92
CA ILE A 23 -5.98 -18.22 18.73
C ILE A 23 -6.58 -19.48 19.38
N PRO A 24 -7.31 -19.35 20.50
CA PRO A 24 -8.00 -20.48 21.10
C PRO A 24 -8.98 -21.16 20.14
N HIS A 25 -9.13 -22.49 20.26
CA HIS A 25 -10.08 -23.24 19.44
C HIS A 25 -11.51 -22.69 19.54
N THR A 26 -11.93 -22.24 20.73
CA THR A 26 -13.25 -21.61 20.96
C THR A 26 -13.44 -20.35 20.11
N SER A 27 -12.41 -19.49 20.02
CA SER A 27 -12.42 -18.29 19.17
C SER A 27 -12.46 -18.64 17.69
N LEU A 28 -11.73 -19.68 17.28
CA LEU A 28 -11.73 -20.17 15.89
C LEU A 28 -13.10 -20.75 15.49
N SER A 29 -13.70 -21.57 16.37
CA SER A 29 -15.05 -22.11 16.17
C SER A 29 -16.10 -21.00 16.06
N TRP A 30 -16.03 -19.99 16.93
CA TRP A 30 -16.92 -18.83 16.85
C TRP A 30 -16.82 -18.11 15.50
N LEU A 31 -15.59 -17.86 15.02
CA LEU A 31 -15.38 -17.21 13.73
C LEU A 31 -15.93 -18.06 12.59
N ALA A 32 -15.66 -19.37 12.59
CA ALA A 32 -16.14 -20.30 11.57
C ALA A 32 -17.68 -20.35 11.52
N GLU A 33 -18.34 -20.42 12.69
CA GLU A 33 -19.79 -20.41 12.79
C GLU A 33 -20.39 -19.11 12.22
N LYS A 34 -19.86 -17.95 12.62
CA LYS A 34 -20.36 -16.65 12.14
C LYS A 34 -20.16 -16.47 10.64
N ARG A 35 -19.00 -16.88 10.13
CA ARG A 35 -18.72 -16.85 8.69
C ARG A 35 -19.68 -17.73 7.90
N ASN A 36 -20.00 -18.92 8.40
CA ASN A 36 -20.97 -19.81 7.76
C ASN A 36 -22.39 -19.19 7.77
N GLN A 37 -22.82 -18.63 8.91
CA GLN A 37 -24.10 -17.91 9.00
C GLN A 37 -24.18 -16.76 7.97
N ILE A 38 -23.13 -15.94 7.87
CA ILE A 38 -23.06 -14.81 6.92
C ILE A 38 -23.09 -15.32 5.46
N ALA A 39 -22.30 -16.35 5.14
CA ALA A 39 -22.26 -16.94 3.80
C ALA A 39 -23.60 -17.55 3.36
N GLN A 40 -24.38 -18.08 4.31
CA GLN A 40 -25.74 -18.60 4.08
C GLN A 40 -26.81 -17.51 4.02
N GLY A 41 -26.44 -16.22 4.03
CA GLY A 41 -27.38 -15.11 3.88
C GLY A 41 -28.06 -14.69 5.19
N ALA A 42 -27.38 -14.84 6.33
CA ALA A 42 -27.86 -14.25 7.59
C ALA A 42 -28.13 -12.74 7.45
N THR A 43 -28.91 -12.20 8.38
CA THR A 43 -29.27 -10.77 8.35
C THR A 43 -28.03 -9.88 8.42
N GLN A 44 -28.11 -8.69 7.83
CA GLN A 44 -27.02 -7.72 7.83
C GLN A 44 -26.55 -7.36 9.24
N ARG A 45 -27.47 -7.37 10.21
CA ARG A 45 -27.16 -7.21 11.64
C ARG A 45 -26.15 -8.24 12.13
N VAL A 46 -26.23 -9.50 11.69
CA VAL A 46 -25.26 -10.54 12.06
C VAL A 46 -23.89 -10.20 11.49
N PHE A 47 -23.82 -9.74 10.25
CA PHE A 47 -22.55 -9.31 9.64
C PHE A 47 -21.93 -8.13 10.41
N TYR A 48 -22.65 -7.02 10.59
CA TYR A 48 -22.12 -5.84 11.27
C TYR A 48 -21.69 -6.12 12.72
N THR A 49 -22.54 -6.82 13.49
CA THR A 49 -22.21 -7.15 14.89
C THR A 49 -21.05 -8.13 15.00
N THR A 50 -20.92 -9.09 14.07
CA THR A 50 -19.76 -9.99 14.02
C THR A 50 -18.49 -9.21 13.73
N PHE A 51 -18.51 -8.35 12.71
CA PHE A 51 -17.36 -7.55 12.28
C PHE A 51 -16.80 -6.68 13.42
N SER A 52 -17.67 -6.00 14.16
CA SER A 52 -17.26 -5.20 15.32
C SER A 52 -16.86 -6.05 16.52
N ALA A 53 -17.43 -7.25 16.69
CA ALA A 53 -17.11 -8.14 17.80
C ALA A 53 -15.77 -8.89 17.65
N VAL A 54 -15.21 -9.01 16.44
CA VAL A 54 -13.96 -9.76 16.17
C VAL A 54 -12.87 -9.57 17.24
N PRO A 55 -12.42 -8.35 17.59
CA PRO A 55 -11.34 -8.16 18.56
C PRO A 55 -11.65 -8.71 19.96
N ARG A 56 -12.93 -8.81 20.36
CA ARG A 56 -13.33 -9.40 21.65
C ARG A 56 -13.09 -10.91 21.68
N TYR A 57 -13.21 -11.58 20.53
CA TYR A 57 -13.06 -13.03 20.43
C TYR A 57 -11.65 -13.45 20.03
N LEU A 58 -10.99 -12.69 19.16
CA LEU A 58 -9.69 -13.05 18.60
C LEU A 58 -8.51 -12.36 19.32
N GLY A 59 -8.76 -11.27 20.04
CA GLY A 59 -7.70 -10.40 20.55
C GLY A 59 -7.14 -9.49 19.45
N LYS A 60 -6.03 -8.80 19.74
CA LYS A 60 -5.47 -7.74 18.89
C LYS A 60 -3.96 -7.86 18.68
N LYS A 61 -3.38 -9.03 19.02
CA LYS A 61 -1.94 -9.27 18.84
C LYS A 61 -1.58 -9.31 17.36
N SER A 62 -0.32 -9.05 17.03
CA SER A 62 0.20 -9.23 15.68
C SER A 62 -0.02 -10.66 15.20
N LEU A 63 -0.37 -10.82 13.93
CA LEU A 63 -0.52 -12.12 13.27
C LEU A 63 0.88 -12.65 12.95
N ALA A 64 1.31 -13.72 13.62
CA ALA A 64 2.58 -14.37 13.27
C ALA A 64 2.43 -15.11 11.93
N LEU A 65 3.24 -14.71 10.95
CA LEU A 65 3.31 -15.32 9.63
C LEU A 65 4.71 -15.89 9.43
N SER A 66 4.79 -17.14 8.96
CA SER A 66 6.05 -17.75 8.53
C SER A 66 6.45 -17.23 7.15
N ALA A 67 7.70 -17.46 6.75
CA ALA A 67 8.16 -17.18 5.40
C ALA A 67 7.33 -17.94 4.34
N GLU A 68 6.87 -19.16 4.66
CA GLU A 68 6.00 -19.95 3.80
C GLU A 68 4.61 -19.30 3.66
N ASP A 69 4.04 -18.78 4.75
CA ASP A 69 2.74 -18.09 4.69
C ASP A 69 2.82 -16.82 3.82
N LEU A 70 3.91 -16.07 3.91
CA LEU A 70 4.14 -14.87 3.09
C LEU A 70 4.35 -15.21 1.61
N LEU A 71 5.10 -16.29 1.32
CA LEU A 71 5.26 -16.79 -0.04
C LEU A 71 3.93 -17.28 -0.62
N ALA A 72 3.12 -17.97 0.19
CA ALA A 72 1.78 -18.40 -0.21
C ALA A 72 0.86 -17.20 -0.47
N ALA A 73 0.88 -16.17 0.38
CA ALA A 73 0.12 -14.94 0.16
C ALA A 73 0.45 -14.29 -1.19
N GLN A 74 1.76 -14.13 -1.48
CA GLN A 74 2.25 -13.57 -2.73
C GLN A 74 1.87 -14.43 -3.95
N THR A 75 1.82 -15.76 -3.79
CA THR A 75 1.41 -16.69 -4.86
C THR A 75 -0.09 -16.61 -5.14
N ILE A 76 -0.91 -16.53 -4.09
CA ILE A 76 -2.38 -16.45 -4.21
C ILE A 76 -2.79 -15.11 -4.82
N ARG A 77 -2.20 -14.02 -4.33
CA ARG A 77 -2.45 -12.67 -4.78
C ARG A 77 -1.14 -11.90 -4.88
N PRO A 78 -0.57 -11.74 -6.08
CA PRO A 78 0.66 -10.97 -6.27
C PRO A 78 0.53 -9.57 -5.69
N GLY A 79 1.49 -9.18 -4.86
CA GLY A 79 1.53 -7.90 -4.15
C GLY A 79 0.77 -7.89 -2.82
N TRP A 80 -0.05 -8.89 -2.51
CA TRP A 80 -0.67 -8.95 -1.18
C TRP A 80 0.35 -9.27 -0.10
N ASN A 81 0.46 -8.38 0.89
CA ASN A 81 1.40 -8.53 1.99
C ASN A 81 0.70 -8.34 3.35
N PRO A 82 0.31 -9.44 4.03
CA PRO A 82 -0.34 -9.39 5.33
C PRO A 82 0.64 -9.35 6.52
N GLN A 83 1.95 -9.15 6.30
CA GLN A 83 3.00 -9.28 7.33
C GLN A 83 2.74 -8.47 8.61
N HIS A 84 2.11 -7.31 8.48
CA HIS A 84 1.86 -6.37 9.58
C HIS A 84 0.43 -6.42 10.12
N TRP A 85 -0.35 -7.41 9.71
CA TRP A 85 -1.72 -7.54 10.18
C TRP A 85 -1.77 -8.02 11.62
N SER A 86 -2.81 -7.62 12.34
CA SER A 86 -3.20 -8.22 13.61
C SER A 86 -4.18 -9.38 13.41
N VAL A 87 -4.36 -10.20 14.45
CA VAL A 87 -5.31 -11.31 14.42
C VAL A 87 -6.76 -10.83 14.22
N ASP A 88 -7.16 -9.69 14.78
CA ASP A 88 -8.50 -9.12 14.54
C ASP A 88 -8.67 -8.58 13.13
N GLN A 89 -7.63 -8.02 12.54
CA GLN A 89 -7.64 -7.57 11.16
C GLN A 89 -7.82 -8.75 10.18
N ALA A 90 -7.08 -9.85 10.38
CA ALA A 90 -7.26 -11.07 9.60
C ALA A 90 -8.66 -11.68 9.80
N GLY A 91 -9.17 -11.68 11.04
CA GLY A 91 -10.54 -12.11 11.33
C GLY A 91 -11.60 -11.26 10.64
N ARG A 92 -11.45 -9.94 10.66
CA ARG A 92 -12.34 -8.99 9.97
C ARG A 92 -12.31 -9.19 8.45
N ALA A 93 -11.13 -9.37 7.86
CA ALA A 93 -10.99 -9.71 6.45
C ALA A 93 -11.77 -11.00 6.12
N LEU A 94 -11.61 -12.06 6.93
CA LEU A 94 -12.35 -13.31 6.76
C LEU A 94 -13.87 -13.16 6.89
N VAL A 95 -14.36 -12.26 7.76
CA VAL A 95 -15.79 -11.92 7.89
C VAL A 95 -16.30 -11.21 6.64
N VAL A 96 -15.55 -10.25 6.11
CA VAL A 96 -15.88 -9.52 4.88
C VAL A 96 -15.90 -10.46 3.67
N LEU A 97 -14.91 -11.35 3.54
CA LEU A 97 -14.83 -12.34 2.47
C LEU A 97 -15.94 -13.40 2.52
N SER A 98 -16.64 -13.53 3.65
CA SER A 98 -17.81 -14.40 3.78
C SER A 98 -19.11 -13.76 3.31
N LEU A 99 -19.12 -12.46 2.98
CA LEU A 99 -20.33 -11.79 2.51
C LEU A 99 -20.72 -12.29 1.10
N PRO A 100 -21.98 -12.70 0.88
CA PRO A 100 -22.45 -13.06 -0.45
C PRO A 100 -22.30 -11.89 -1.43
N HIS A 101 -21.72 -12.17 -2.60
CA HIS A 101 -21.34 -11.16 -3.60
C HIS A 101 -21.90 -11.46 -5.00
N ALA A 102 -22.84 -12.40 -5.10
CA ALA A 102 -23.54 -12.71 -6.35
C ALA A 102 -24.48 -11.56 -6.76
N ASP A 103 -25.14 -10.93 -5.78
CA ASP A 103 -25.88 -9.69 -5.95
C ASP A 103 -24.92 -8.52 -5.66
N VAL A 104 -24.37 -7.94 -6.73
CA VAL A 104 -23.34 -6.89 -6.66
C VAL A 104 -23.85 -5.65 -5.93
N GLU A 105 -25.06 -5.20 -6.24
CA GLU A 105 -25.63 -3.97 -5.65
C GLU A 105 -25.88 -4.14 -4.16
N LYS A 106 -26.46 -5.29 -3.76
CA LYS A 106 -26.66 -5.59 -2.34
C LYS A 106 -25.33 -5.74 -1.60
N TYR A 107 -24.34 -6.40 -2.21
CA TYR A 107 -23.01 -6.56 -1.65
C TYR A 107 -22.33 -5.22 -1.39
N LEU A 108 -22.30 -4.34 -2.42
CA LEU A 108 -21.73 -3.01 -2.32
C LEU A 108 -22.47 -2.15 -1.29
N TRP A 109 -23.80 -2.21 -1.26
CA TRP A 109 -24.59 -1.49 -0.28
C TRP A 109 -24.25 -1.92 1.17
N ILE A 110 -24.12 -3.22 1.44
CA ILE A 110 -23.75 -3.72 2.78
C ILE A 110 -22.33 -3.26 3.17
N LEU A 111 -21.37 -3.35 2.23
CA LEU A 111 -20.02 -2.87 2.49
C LEU A 111 -19.98 -1.37 2.74
N GLU A 112 -20.72 -0.59 1.97
CA GLU A 112 -20.82 0.85 2.10
C GLU A 112 -21.27 1.27 3.52
N GLN A 113 -22.24 0.54 4.10
CA GLN A 113 -22.70 0.80 5.46
C GLN A 113 -21.61 0.54 6.52
N VAL A 114 -20.82 -0.53 6.38
CA VAL A 114 -19.74 -0.80 7.35
C VAL A 114 -18.60 0.20 7.20
N PHE A 115 -18.22 0.59 5.98
CA PHE A 115 -17.22 1.64 5.77
C PHE A 115 -17.64 2.98 6.38
N THR A 116 -18.93 3.33 6.30
CA THR A 116 -19.43 4.63 6.77
C THR A 116 -19.49 4.72 8.29
N THR A 117 -19.68 3.60 8.98
CA THR A 117 -19.84 3.57 10.45
C THR A 117 -18.62 3.05 11.19
N ALA A 118 -17.61 2.56 10.45
CA ALA A 118 -16.40 1.95 11.00
C ALA A 118 -15.54 2.92 11.83
N ASP A 119 -14.99 2.39 12.93
CA ASP A 119 -13.89 3.05 13.63
C ASP A 119 -12.57 2.97 12.84
N VAL A 120 -11.52 3.65 13.31
CA VAL A 120 -10.21 3.69 12.63
C VAL A 120 -9.62 2.28 12.40
N ARG A 121 -9.74 1.36 13.37
CA ARG A 121 -9.17 0.01 13.24
C ARG A 121 -9.99 -0.85 12.29
N GLU A 122 -11.30 -0.63 12.25
CA GLU A 122 -12.22 -1.24 11.30
C GLU A 122 -11.93 -0.77 9.88
N LEU A 123 -11.74 0.54 9.68
CA LEU A 123 -11.35 1.13 8.40
C LEU A 123 -10.02 0.57 7.91
N VAL A 124 -9.00 0.49 8.78
CA VAL A 124 -7.71 -0.13 8.42
C VAL A 124 -7.92 -1.55 7.91
N ALA A 125 -8.69 -2.37 8.64
CA ALA A 125 -8.98 -3.75 8.23
C ALA A 125 -9.72 -3.85 6.89
N LEU A 126 -10.67 -2.95 6.63
CA LEU A 126 -11.42 -2.90 5.38
C LEU A 126 -10.54 -2.47 4.21
N TYR A 127 -9.78 -1.37 4.35
CA TYR A 127 -8.97 -0.81 3.29
C TYR A 127 -7.80 -1.72 2.87
N GLN A 128 -7.12 -2.36 3.82
CA GLN A 128 -6.07 -3.33 3.50
C GLN A 128 -6.62 -4.62 2.88
N SER A 129 -7.93 -4.88 3.02
CA SER A 129 -8.60 -6.04 2.42
C SER A 129 -9.10 -5.78 0.99
N LEU A 130 -9.13 -4.54 0.51
CA LEU A 130 -9.49 -4.17 -0.87
C LEU A 130 -8.92 -5.08 -1.96
N PRO A 131 -7.62 -5.44 -1.97
CA PRO A 131 -7.05 -6.29 -3.02
C PRO A 131 -7.56 -7.74 -3.00
N LEU A 132 -8.35 -8.11 -1.96
CA LEU A 132 -8.96 -9.41 -1.73
C LEU A 132 -10.48 -9.41 -1.95
N LEU A 133 -11.10 -8.24 -2.14
CA LEU A 133 -12.55 -8.14 -2.27
C LEU A 133 -13.05 -8.48 -3.69
N PRO A 134 -14.17 -9.22 -3.81
CA PRO A 134 -14.90 -9.36 -5.06
C PRO A 134 -15.26 -8.02 -5.71
N HIS A 135 -15.39 -8.03 -7.04
CA HIS A 135 -15.70 -6.85 -7.88
C HIS A 135 -14.73 -5.69 -7.63
N PRO A 136 -13.41 -5.94 -7.74
CA PRO A 136 -12.40 -4.97 -7.33
C PRO A 136 -12.53 -3.63 -8.06
N GLU A 137 -12.97 -3.62 -9.32
CA GLU A 137 -13.21 -2.38 -10.08
C GLU A 137 -14.29 -1.46 -9.50
N LYS A 138 -15.15 -1.98 -8.62
CA LYS A 138 -16.24 -1.22 -7.98
C LYS A 138 -15.80 -0.46 -6.73
N HIS A 139 -14.62 -0.76 -6.17
CA HIS A 139 -14.17 -0.16 -4.92
C HIS A 139 -13.34 1.11 -5.12
N CYS A 140 -13.14 1.60 -6.35
CA CYS A 140 -12.27 2.74 -6.64
C CYS A 140 -12.68 4.01 -5.89
N ALA A 141 -13.97 4.35 -5.88
CA ALA A 141 -14.48 5.51 -5.17
C ALA A 141 -14.23 5.39 -3.66
N ARG A 142 -14.37 4.18 -3.11
CA ARG A 142 -14.13 3.90 -1.70
C ARG A 142 -12.64 4.00 -1.35
N ALA A 143 -11.77 3.41 -2.16
CA ALA A 143 -10.32 3.53 -2.00
C ALA A 143 -9.86 5.00 -2.09
N ALA A 144 -10.43 5.79 -3.00
CA ALA A 144 -10.16 7.23 -3.09
C ALA A 144 -10.64 8.01 -1.84
N GLU A 145 -11.74 7.60 -1.21
CA GLU A 145 -12.17 8.13 0.10
C GLU A 145 -11.13 7.84 1.20
N GLY A 146 -10.63 6.59 1.27
CA GLY A 146 -9.58 6.23 2.21
C GLY A 146 -8.31 7.06 2.02
N VAL A 147 -7.91 7.31 0.77
CA VAL A 147 -6.80 8.21 0.44
C VAL A 147 -7.08 9.65 0.88
N ARG A 148 -8.32 10.14 0.82
CA ARG A 148 -8.66 11.50 1.26
C ARG A 148 -8.72 11.67 2.78
N SER A 149 -8.80 10.59 3.55
CA SER A 149 -8.84 10.62 5.03
C SER A 149 -7.67 11.40 5.65
N ASN A 150 -7.95 12.27 6.64
CA ASN A 150 -6.90 12.98 7.40
C ASN A 150 -6.16 12.07 8.39
N MET A 151 -6.59 10.82 8.57
CA MET A 151 -5.95 9.86 9.45
C MET A 151 -4.87 9.10 8.66
N THR A 152 -3.59 9.34 8.97
CA THR A 152 -2.45 8.70 8.29
C THR A 152 -2.57 7.17 8.29
N THR A 153 -3.03 6.56 9.39
CA THR A 153 -3.23 5.10 9.46
C THR A 153 -4.26 4.56 8.47
N VAL A 154 -5.32 5.32 8.19
CA VAL A 154 -6.34 4.94 7.19
C VAL A 154 -5.82 5.13 5.78
N PHE A 155 -5.11 6.25 5.54
CA PHE A 155 -4.41 6.49 4.28
C PHE A 155 -3.40 5.37 3.98
N ASP A 156 -2.57 5.02 4.95
CA ASP A 156 -1.54 4.00 4.83
C ASP A 156 -2.11 2.62 4.52
N ALA A 157 -3.27 2.28 5.10
CA ALA A 157 -3.95 1.01 4.80
C ALA A 157 -4.39 0.89 3.32
N VAL A 158 -4.62 2.01 2.65
CA VAL A 158 -4.89 2.04 1.20
C VAL A 158 -3.59 2.07 0.40
N ALA A 159 -2.64 2.92 0.78
CA ALA A 159 -1.48 3.25 -0.04
C ALA A 159 -0.31 2.27 0.10
N LEU A 160 -0.05 1.79 1.32
CA LEU A 160 1.15 1.02 1.64
C LEU A 160 0.86 -0.47 1.62
N ARG A 161 1.80 -1.24 1.05
CA ARG A 161 1.75 -2.72 1.01
C ARG A 161 0.44 -3.27 0.41
N ASN A 162 -0.18 -2.47 -0.45
CA ASN A 162 -1.47 -2.75 -1.03
C ASN A 162 -1.35 -2.62 -2.56
N PRO A 163 -1.59 -3.71 -3.34
CA PRO A 163 -1.49 -3.64 -4.79
C PRO A 163 -2.68 -2.90 -5.44
N TYR A 164 -3.76 -2.66 -4.68
CA TYR A 164 -5.01 -2.14 -5.22
C TYR A 164 -4.86 -0.77 -5.94
N PRO A 165 -4.23 0.27 -5.35
CA PRO A 165 -4.10 1.56 -6.03
C PRO A 165 -3.38 1.46 -7.38
N ALA A 166 -2.30 0.67 -7.43
CA ALA A 166 -1.47 0.54 -8.64
C ALA A 166 -2.20 -0.15 -9.80
N GLU A 167 -3.22 -0.94 -9.49
CA GLU A 167 -4.02 -1.70 -10.45
C GLU A 167 -5.30 -0.99 -10.87
N TYR A 168 -5.94 -0.25 -9.96
CA TYR A 168 -7.31 0.26 -10.16
C TYR A 168 -7.44 1.78 -10.19
N PHE A 169 -6.47 2.53 -9.64
CA PHE A 169 -6.52 3.98 -9.75
C PHE A 169 -6.17 4.44 -11.16
N ASP A 170 -6.92 5.42 -11.65
CA ASP A 170 -6.48 6.26 -12.75
C ASP A 170 -5.25 7.09 -12.35
N ASP A 171 -4.64 7.77 -13.32
CA ASP A 171 -3.42 8.52 -13.06
C ASP A 171 -3.64 9.71 -12.14
N LEU A 172 -4.83 10.33 -12.15
CA LEU A 172 -5.13 11.44 -11.26
C LEU A 172 -5.18 10.98 -9.79
N ALA A 173 -5.96 9.94 -9.50
CA ALA A 173 -6.08 9.38 -8.15
C ALA A 173 -4.74 8.81 -7.66
N TRP A 174 -3.99 8.17 -8.55
CA TRP A 174 -2.62 7.72 -8.26
C TRP A 174 -1.70 8.89 -7.89
N ASN A 175 -1.66 9.94 -8.72
CA ASN A 175 -0.78 11.08 -8.50
C ASN A 175 -1.11 11.83 -7.20
N GLN A 176 -2.39 12.01 -6.90
CA GLN A 176 -2.85 12.63 -5.65
C GLN A 176 -2.50 11.77 -4.43
N MET A 177 -2.57 10.44 -4.54
CA MET A 177 -2.15 9.54 -3.46
C MET A 177 -0.65 9.66 -3.19
N ILE A 178 0.21 9.68 -4.21
CA ILE A 178 1.66 9.84 -4.04
C ILE A 178 1.99 11.22 -3.46
N LEU A 179 1.39 12.30 -3.99
CA LEU A 179 1.61 13.65 -3.46
C LEU A 179 1.20 13.74 -1.98
N LYS A 180 0.09 13.11 -1.61
CA LYS A 180 -0.33 13.03 -0.22
C LYS A 180 0.64 12.21 0.62
N ALA A 181 1.11 11.06 0.14
CA ALA A 181 2.09 10.23 0.84
C ALA A 181 3.35 11.05 1.21
N VAL A 182 3.84 11.86 0.27
CA VAL A 182 4.93 12.81 0.53
C VAL A 182 4.56 13.82 1.61
N PHE A 183 3.36 14.41 1.54
CA PHE A 183 2.91 15.42 2.48
C PHE A 183 2.77 14.88 3.91
N VAL A 184 2.28 13.65 4.07
CA VAL A 184 2.12 12.99 5.38
C VAL A 184 3.34 12.17 5.79
N GLU A 185 4.45 12.27 5.03
CA GLU A 185 5.72 11.61 5.29
C GLU A 185 5.62 10.08 5.38
N SER A 186 4.69 9.48 4.62
CA SER A 186 4.56 8.02 4.52
C SER A 186 5.72 7.41 3.68
N PRO A 187 6.18 6.20 4.02
CA PRO A 187 7.29 5.53 3.32
C PRO A 187 6.92 5.13 1.89
N LEU A 188 7.42 5.86 0.90
CA LEU A 188 7.01 5.69 -0.51
C LEU A 188 7.44 4.32 -1.08
N TYR A 189 8.53 3.73 -0.57
CA TYR A 189 9.00 2.41 -0.97
C TYR A 189 8.01 1.28 -0.66
N LEU A 190 7.08 1.49 0.28
CA LEU A 190 6.02 0.54 0.57
C LEU A 190 4.83 0.65 -0.39
N ILE A 191 4.76 1.72 -1.19
CA ILE A 191 3.75 1.87 -2.24
C ILE A 191 4.15 0.98 -3.41
N GLN A 192 3.28 0.02 -3.73
CA GLN A 192 3.57 -0.97 -4.76
C GLN A 192 3.31 -0.38 -6.14
N GLY A 193 4.15 -0.71 -7.12
CA GLY A 193 3.99 -0.22 -8.49
C GLY A 193 4.50 1.20 -8.74
N SER A 194 5.20 1.81 -7.77
CA SER A 194 5.77 3.17 -7.85
C SER A 194 6.52 3.45 -9.14
N ASP A 195 7.49 2.60 -9.51
CA ASP A 195 8.29 2.81 -10.73
C ASP A 195 7.45 2.70 -12.00
N ARG A 196 6.55 1.71 -12.04
CA ARG A 196 5.69 1.43 -13.20
C ARG A 196 4.67 2.53 -13.46
N ARG A 197 4.19 3.18 -12.40
CA ARG A 197 3.12 4.20 -12.45
C ARG A 197 3.66 5.63 -12.37
N ALA A 198 4.97 5.81 -12.25
CA ALA A 198 5.59 7.12 -12.37
C ALA A 198 5.32 7.72 -13.76
N ASN A 199 4.99 9.00 -13.79
CA ASN A 199 4.53 9.69 -15.00
C ASN A 199 4.87 11.19 -14.96
N PRO A 200 4.90 11.88 -16.11
CA PRO A 200 5.31 13.29 -16.17
C PRO A 200 4.46 14.25 -15.34
N GLU A 201 3.15 13.98 -15.22
CA GLU A 201 2.26 14.83 -14.44
C GLU A 201 2.53 14.71 -12.93
N LEU A 202 2.80 13.49 -12.46
CA LEU A 202 3.26 13.25 -11.08
C LEU A 202 4.56 13.99 -10.80
N ALA A 203 5.55 13.86 -11.70
CA ALA A 203 6.83 14.54 -11.57
C ALA A 203 6.66 16.06 -11.44
N ARG A 204 5.78 16.65 -12.27
CA ARG A 204 5.44 18.07 -12.22
C ARG A 204 4.83 18.47 -10.88
N MET A 205 3.82 17.74 -10.41
CA MET A 205 3.17 17.99 -9.11
C MET A 205 4.17 17.93 -7.94
N LEU A 206 5.07 16.95 -7.96
CA LEU A 206 6.09 16.78 -6.92
C LEU A 206 7.14 17.89 -6.97
N LEU A 207 7.56 18.35 -8.16
CA LEU A 207 8.48 19.48 -8.27
C LEU A 207 7.86 20.80 -7.82
N ASP A 208 6.56 21.01 -8.06
CA ASP A 208 5.86 22.19 -7.56
C ASP A 208 5.84 22.16 -6.01
N TYR A 209 5.58 21.00 -5.40
CA TYR A 209 5.73 20.79 -3.95
C TYR A 209 7.16 21.05 -3.45
N VAL A 210 8.19 20.54 -4.14
CA VAL A 210 9.61 20.77 -3.77
C VAL A 210 9.91 22.27 -3.71
N ARG A 211 9.50 23.03 -4.73
CA ARG A 211 9.71 24.49 -4.77
C ARG A 211 9.06 25.20 -3.59
N GLU A 212 7.83 24.84 -3.26
CA GLU A 212 7.12 25.40 -2.09
C GLU A 212 7.88 25.11 -0.79
N ARG A 213 8.39 23.88 -0.63
CA ARG A 213 9.17 23.48 0.55
C ARG A 213 10.50 24.21 0.64
N TRP A 214 11.26 24.29 -0.44
CA TRP A 214 12.55 24.98 -0.48
C TRP A 214 12.40 26.49 -0.29
N ALA A 215 11.37 27.12 -0.84
CA ALA A 215 11.05 28.52 -0.57
C ALA A 215 10.80 28.78 0.92
N ALA A 216 10.24 27.79 1.63
CA ALA A 216 10.05 27.79 3.07
C ALA A 216 11.27 27.28 3.87
N LYS A 217 12.41 27.00 3.23
CA LYS A 217 13.63 26.41 3.83
C LYS A 217 13.38 25.09 4.55
N ARG A 218 12.45 24.28 4.03
CA ARG A 218 12.14 22.95 4.54
C ARG A 218 12.70 21.88 3.63
N SER A 219 13.15 20.77 4.21
CA SER A 219 13.56 19.58 3.47
C SER A 219 12.36 18.85 2.84
N VAL A 220 12.68 17.98 1.90
CA VAL A 220 11.77 17.04 1.23
C VAL A 220 12.27 15.62 1.44
N THR A 221 11.35 14.64 1.41
CA THR A 221 11.75 13.23 1.48
C THR A 221 12.60 12.86 0.25
N PRO A 222 13.77 12.22 0.43
CA PRO A 222 14.60 11.76 -0.69
C PRO A 222 13.85 10.79 -1.64
N GLU A 223 12.90 10.01 -1.12
CA GLU A 223 12.13 9.08 -1.95
C GLU A 223 11.29 9.76 -3.03
N LEU A 224 11.00 11.06 -2.89
CA LEU A 224 10.27 11.83 -3.88
C LEU A 224 10.95 11.81 -5.25
N TRP A 225 12.29 11.81 -5.27
CA TRP A 225 13.08 11.85 -6.50
C TRP A 225 12.87 10.62 -7.38
N ARG A 226 12.39 9.51 -6.80
CA ARG A 226 12.00 8.28 -7.53
C ARG A 226 11.02 8.54 -8.67
N PHE A 227 10.21 9.60 -8.57
CA PHE A 227 9.16 9.92 -9.52
C PHE A 227 9.55 11.06 -10.48
N VAL A 228 10.82 11.46 -10.53
CA VAL A 228 11.32 12.61 -11.29
C VAL A 228 12.37 12.16 -12.30
N GLY A 229 12.47 12.84 -13.44
CA GLY A 229 13.50 12.58 -14.46
C GLY A 229 12.95 12.39 -15.88
N TYR A 230 11.75 12.88 -16.17
CA TYR A 230 11.05 12.75 -17.45
C TYR A 230 11.21 13.96 -18.37
N SER A 231 11.81 15.06 -17.89
CA SER A 231 12.03 16.27 -18.69
C SER A 231 13.35 16.97 -18.37
N ALA A 232 13.86 17.79 -19.30
CA ALA A 232 15.08 18.57 -19.07
C ALA A 232 14.97 19.52 -17.86
N LYS A 233 13.77 20.07 -17.60
CA LYS A 233 13.51 20.91 -16.44
C LYS A 233 13.61 20.14 -15.12
N GLU A 234 13.21 18.87 -15.13
CA GLU A 234 13.38 17.98 -13.98
C GLU A 234 14.85 17.63 -13.76
N LEU A 235 15.61 17.38 -14.82
CA LEU A 235 17.05 17.10 -14.72
C LEU A 235 17.84 18.29 -14.18
N GLN A 236 17.43 19.53 -14.44
CA GLN A 236 18.03 20.72 -13.83
C GLN A 236 17.88 20.70 -12.31
N VAL A 237 16.69 20.36 -11.80
CA VAL A 237 16.46 20.23 -10.35
C VAL A 237 17.29 19.08 -9.78
N LEU A 238 17.37 17.93 -10.46
CA LEU A 238 18.21 16.82 -10.01
C LEU A 238 19.70 17.20 -9.97
N ALA A 239 20.18 18.02 -10.91
CA ALA A 239 21.54 18.56 -10.88
C ALA A 239 21.78 19.44 -9.66
N GLU A 240 20.84 20.33 -9.31
CA GLU A 240 20.92 21.14 -8.08
C GLU A 240 20.98 20.24 -6.83
N VAL A 241 20.21 19.16 -6.78
CA VAL A 241 20.21 18.21 -5.65
C VAL A 241 21.54 17.47 -5.54
N LEU A 242 22.11 17.04 -6.66
CA LEU A 242 23.41 16.35 -6.71
C LEU A 242 24.58 17.24 -6.25
N GLU A 243 24.44 18.56 -6.32
CA GLU A 243 25.45 19.52 -5.85
C GLU A 243 25.34 19.83 -4.34
N THR A 244 24.28 19.37 -3.67
CA THR A 244 24.11 19.58 -2.22
C THR A 244 25.08 18.73 -1.38
N ASP A 245 25.34 19.16 -0.15
CA ASP A 245 26.14 18.39 0.82
C ASP A 245 25.35 17.25 1.51
N ASP A 246 24.08 17.04 1.14
CA ASP A 246 23.24 15.99 1.70
C ASP A 246 23.41 14.69 0.90
N ILE A 247 24.26 13.79 1.42
CA ILE A 247 24.57 12.49 0.81
C ILE A 247 23.31 11.69 0.49
N VAL A 248 22.28 11.74 1.35
CA VAL A 248 21.05 10.96 1.15
C VAL A 248 20.25 11.51 -0.03
N GLN A 249 20.21 12.83 -0.19
CA GLN A 249 19.58 13.49 -1.34
C GLN A 249 20.38 13.24 -2.63
N GLN A 250 21.71 13.27 -2.57
CA GLN A 250 22.58 12.95 -3.70
C GLN A 250 22.37 11.52 -4.19
N GLU A 251 22.34 10.53 -3.28
CA GLU A 251 22.08 9.13 -3.61
C GLU A 251 20.72 8.95 -4.30
N ALA A 252 19.67 9.59 -3.76
CA ALA A 252 18.33 9.53 -4.35
C ALA A 252 18.23 10.22 -5.72
N ALA A 253 18.89 11.37 -5.89
CA ALA A 253 18.93 12.06 -7.18
C ALA A 253 19.74 11.28 -8.23
N ALA A 254 20.83 10.62 -7.83
CA ALA A 254 21.60 9.74 -8.71
C ALA A 254 20.77 8.52 -9.14
N LEU A 255 20.03 7.91 -8.20
CA LEU A 255 19.08 6.84 -8.52
C LEU A 255 17.99 7.30 -9.49
N ALA A 256 17.44 8.51 -9.31
CA ALA A 256 16.49 9.08 -10.25
C ALA A 256 17.08 9.27 -11.66
N CYS A 257 18.32 9.78 -11.74
CA CYS A 257 19.02 9.92 -13.01
C CYS A 257 19.26 8.57 -13.70
N ALA A 258 19.61 7.52 -12.94
CA ALA A 258 19.85 6.18 -13.46
C ALA A 258 18.58 5.55 -14.07
N HIS A 259 17.41 5.82 -13.49
CA HIS A 259 16.11 5.30 -13.96
C HIS A 259 15.44 6.20 -15.00
N SER A 260 15.95 7.41 -15.24
CA SER A 260 15.41 8.32 -16.23
C SER A 260 15.52 7.76 -17.65
N PRO A 261 14.49 7.91 -18.49
CA PRO A 261 14.54 7.51 -19.90
C PRO A 261 15.36 8.47 -20.77
N LEU A 262 15.82 9.60 -20.23
CA LEU A 262 16.51 10.65 -20.99
C LEU A 262 18.02 10.38 -21.07
N PRO A 263 18.65 10.43 -22.26
CA PRO A 263 20.11 10.30 -22.38
C PRO A 263 20.88 11.34 -21.54
N GLN A 264 20.33 12.56 -21.43
CA GLN A 264 20.91 13.65 -20.65
C GLN A 264 21.02 13.32 -19.15
N ALA A 265 20.16 12.43 -18.63
CA ALA A 265 20.25 11.98 -17.26
C ALA A 265 21.47 11.09 -17.01
N GLN A 266 21.83 10.27 -18.01
CA GLN A 266 23.05 9.44 -17.96
C GLN A 266 24.31 10.30 -18.05
N GLU A 267 24.29 11.35 -18.87
CA GLU A 267 25.37 12.35 -18.93
C GLU A 267 25.52 13.13 -17.62
N LEU A 268 24.41 13.42 -16.93
CA LEU A 268 24.44 14.04 -15.61
C LEU A 268 25.04 13.08 -14.57
N LEU A 269 24.57 11.82 -14.53
CA LEU A 269 25.07 10.79 -13.61
C LEU A 269 26.57 10.50 -13.80
N ALA A 270 27.06 10.51 -15.05
CA ALA A 270 28.47 10.27 -15.37
C ALA A 270 29.45 11.29 -14.72
N ARG A 271 28.97 12.45 -14.29
CA ARG A 271 29.77 13.45 -13.55
C ARG A 271 30.07 13.00 -12.11
N TYR A 272 29.36 11.99 -11.61
CA TYR A 272 29.46 11.45 -10.26
C TYR A 272 29.87 9.96 -10.31
N PRO A 273 31.12 9.64 -10.70
CA PRO A 273 31.55 8.27 -11.01
C PRO A 273 31.40 7.29 -9.83
N ASN A 274 31.55 7.76 -8.59
CA ASN A 274 31.36 6.92 -7.41
C ASN A 274 29.90 6.47 -7.25
N LEU A 275 28.94 7.38 -7.41
CA LEU A 275 27.51 7.06 -7.35
C LEU A 275 27.10 6.18 -8.53
N GLN A 276 27.59 6.48 -9.73
CA GLN A 276 27.34 5.66 -10.92
C GLN A 276 27.86 4.23 -10.75
N ALA A 277 29.08 4.06 -10.22
CA ALA A 277 29.66 2.74 -9.97
C ALA A 277 28.85 1.96 -8.93
N ALA A 278 28.46 2.59 -7.81
CA ALA A 278 27.64 1.95 -6.78
C ALA A 278 26.29 1.47 -7.33
N ILE A 279 25.65 2.25 -8.21
CA ILE A 279 24.40 1.85 -8.87
C ILE A 279 24.62 0.68 -9.83
N HIS A 280 25.66 0.73 -10.66
CA HIS A 280 25.97 -0.33 -11.63
C HIS A 280 26.34 -1.66 -10.95
N HIS A 281 27.02 -1.62 -9.80
CA HIS A 281 27.36 -2.81 -9.03
C HIS A 281 26.17 -3.35 -8.21
N GLY A 282 25.08 -2.58 -8.09
CA GLY A 282 23.91 -2.95 -7.30
C GLY A 282 24.05 -2.66 -5.80
N ASP A 283 25.11 -1.96 -5.38
CA ASP A 283 25.30 -1.52 -4.00
C ASP A 283 24.27 -0.43 -3.63
N LEU A 284 23.96 0.45 -4.59
CA LEU A 284 22.94 1.49 -4.45
C LEU A 284 21.74 1.20 -5.38
N THR A 285 20.62 0.81 -4.79
CA THR A 285 19.34 0.59 -5.47
C THR A 285 18.23 1.29 -4.69
N TRP A 286 17.04 1.51 -5.27
CA TRP A 286 15.90 1.99 -4.48
C TRP A 286 15.55 1.07 -3.31
N SER A 287 15.77 -0.24 -3.46
CA SER A 287 15.52 -1.21 -2.38
C SER A 287 16.54 -1.11 -1.24
N SER A 288 17.84 -1.05 -1.54
CA SER A 288 18.87 -0.87 -0.51
C SER A 288 18.79 0.52 0.12
N PHE A 289 18.59 1.57 -0.69
CA PHE A 289 18.39 2.94 -0.22
C PHE A 289 17.28 3.04 0.82
N SER A 290 16.08 2.55 0.50
CA SER A 290 14.95 2.62 1.44
C SER A 290 15.14 1.72 2.67
N CYS A 291 15.80 0.57 2.55
CA CYS A 291 16.09 -0.30 3.69
C CYS A 291 17.12 0.32 4.65
N ASP A 292 18.23 0.84 4.11
CA ASP A 292 19.40 1.28 4.87
C ASP A 292 19.22 2.69 5.42
N ARG A 293 18.55 3.58 4.68
CA ARG A 293 18.39 4.98 5.04
C ARG A 293 17.07 5.28 5.76
N LEU A 294 16.04 4.47 5.55
CA LEU A 294 14.67 4.76 6.03
C LEU A 294 14.03 3.60 6.82
N GLY A 295 14.58 2.38 6.76
CA GLY A 295 14.02 1.18 7.38
C GLY A 295 14.29 1.01 8.88
N ALA A 296 15.10 1.87 9.50
CA ALA A 296 15.45 1.77 10.92
C ALA A 296 14.28 2.12 11.87
N ASP A 297 13.36 2.99 11.44
CA ASP A 297 12.31 3.58 12.30
C ASP A 297 10.88 3.11 12.01
N VAL A 298 10.67 2.20 11.05
CA VAL A 298 9.34 1.65 10.73
C VAL A 298 9.28 0.17 11.17
N ARG A 299 9.33 -0.06 12.48
CA ARG A 299 9.09 -1.37 13.12
C ARG A 299 7.75 -1.40 13.84
#